data_AF-A0AAV3ZS45-F1
#
_entry.id   AF-A0AAV3ZS45-F1
#
_cell.length_a   1.000
_cell.length_b   1.000
_cell.length_c   1.000
_cell.angle_alpha   90.00
_cell.angle_beta   90.00
_cell.angle_gamma   90.00
#
_symmetry.space_group_name_H-M   'P 1'
#
loop_
_entity.id
_entity.type
_entity.pdbx_description
1 polymer ?
#
loop_
_entity_poly.entity_id
_entity_poly.type
_entity_poly.pdbx_seq_one_letter_code
_entity_poly.pdbx_strand_id
1 'polypeptide(L)'
;MIIDEIRNKEDSTRIQKAVQQPQQGQWANWDTAIERSLTWNDIWHMAPLRISFLIRSVYDLLPSNANLVRWGKKDDPHAHCAKAGKLQSMY
;
A
#
# COMPACT_ATOMS: atom_id res chain seq x y z
N MET A 1 20.57 -11.14 -3.37
CA MET A 1 20.70 -12.10 -4.49
C MET A 1 20.29 -13.53 -4.11
N ILE A 2 20.77 -14.16 -3.02
CA ILE A 2 20.22 -15.47 -2.59
C ILE A 2 19.00 -15.33 -1.66
N ILE A 3 19.01 -14.36 -0.74
CA ILE A 3 17.91 -14.13 0.20
C ILE A 3 16.62 -13.76 -0.52
N ASP A 4 16.71 -12.90 -1.54
CA ASP A 4 15.56 -12.49 -2.34
C ASP A 4 14.96 -13.67 -3.12
N GLU A 5 15.81 -14.57 -3.60
CA GLU A 5 15.39 -15.75 -4.34
C GLU A 5 14.67 -16.77 -3.44
N ILE A 6 15.20 -17.00 -2.23
CA ILE A 6 14.55 -17.81 -1.20
C ILE A 6 13.20 -17.19 -0.83
N ARG A 7 13.15 -15.87 -0.62
CA ARG A 7 11.92 -15.15 -0.27
C ARG A 7 10.86 -15.29 -1.35
N ASN A 8 11.22 -15.13 -2.61
CA ASN A 8 10.29 -15.30 -3.74
C ASN A 8 9.75 -16.73 -3.82
N LYS A 9 10.59 -17.73 -3.55
CA LYS A 9 10.19 -19.14 -3.53
C LYS A 9 9.23 -19.45 -2.38
N GLU A 10 9.47 -18.89 -1.20
CA GLU A 10 8.56 -18.98 -0.07
C GLU A 10 7.22 -18.28 -0.35
N ASP A 11 7.25 -17.06 -0.88
CA ASP A 11 6.04 -16.29 -1.19
C ASP A 11 5.20 -16.99 -2.26
N SER A 12 5.83 -17.58 -3.28
CA SER A 12 5.15 -18.40 -4.28
C SER A 12 4.43 -19.59 -3.64
N THR A 13 5.08 -20.26 -2.68
CA THR A 13 4.50 -21.40 -1.94
C THR A 13 3.32 -20.96 -1.07
N ARG A 14 3.43 -19.79 -0.41
CA ARG A 14 2.35 -19.19 0.38
C ARG A 14 1.13 -18.87 -0.48
N ILE A 15 1.34 -18.27 -1.65
CA ILE A 15 0.26 -17.92 -2.58
C ILE A 15 -0.42 -19.19 -3.12
N GLN A 16 0.35 -20.21 -3.53
CA GLN A 16 -0.21 -21.49 -3.97
C GLN A 16 -1.09 -22.13 -2.90
N LYS A 17 -0.64 -22.11 -1.64
CA LYS A 17 -1.43 -22.62 -0.51
C LYS A 17 -2.69 -21.78 -0.28
N ALA A 18 -2.61 -20.47 -0.38
CA ALA A 18 -3.76 -19.59 -0.22
C ALA A 18 -4.84 -19.87 -1.27
N VAL A 19 -4.48 -19.99 -2.55
CA VAL A 19 -5.44 -20.27 -3.64
C VAL A 19 -6.18 -21.60 -3.42
N GLN A 20 -5.53 -22.58 -2.78
CA GLN A 20 -6.14 -23.87 -2.46
C GLN A 20 -7.08 -23.84 -1.24
N GLN A 21 -7.19 -22.71 -0.53
CA GLN A 21 -8.05 -22.56 0.65
C GLN A 21 -9.32 -21.76 0.30
N PRO A 22 -10.47 -22.41 0.07
CA PRO A 22 -11.65 -21.73 -0.49
C PRO A 22 -12.25 -20.64 0.40
N GLN A 23 -12.04 -20.70 1.72
CA GLN A 23 -12.57 -19.68 2.64
C GLN A 23 -11.48 -18.67 3.06
N GLN A 24 -10.33 -19.16 3.53
CA GLN A 24 -9.24 -18.33 4.05
C GLN A 24 -8.42 -17.66 2.94
N GLY A 25 -8.43 -18.23 1.73
CA GLY A 25 -7.68 -17.79 0.57
C GLY A 25 -8.44 -16.88 -0.37
N GLN A 26 -9.67 -16.46 -0.03
CA GLN A 26 -10.49 -15.60 -0.89
C GLN A 26 -9.79 -14.30 -1.29
N TRP A 27 -8.89 -13.78 -0.45
CA TRP A 27 -8.08 -12.59 -0.77
C TRP A 27 -7.11 -12.80 -1.95
N ALA A 28 -6.82 -14.04 -2.33
CA ALA A 28 -5.99 -14.37 -3.49
C ALA A 28 -6.79 -14.38 -4.80
N ASN A 29 -8.13 -14.40 -4.73
CA ASN A 29 -9.00 -14.35 -5.90
C ASN A 29 -9.51 -12.90 -6.11
N TRP A 30 -9.17 -12.33 -7.27
CA TRP A 30 -9.56 -10.97 -7.65
C TRP A 30 -10.58 -10.93 -8.79
N ASP A 31 -11.05 -12.08 -9.29
CA ASP A 31 -11.98 -12.17 -10.42
C ASP A 31 -13.33 -11.50 -10.10
N THR A 32 -13.72 -11.47 -8.83
CA THR A 32 -14.91 -10.79 -8.31
C THR A 32 -14.60 -9.47 -7.62
N ALA A 33 -13.35 -9.00 -7.67
CA ALA A 33 -12.99 -7.74 -7.05
C ALA A 33 -13.61 -6.59 -7.85
N ILE A 34 -14.69 -6.03 -7.33
CA ILE A 34 -15.35 -4.88 -7.94
C ILE A 34 -14.43 -3.67 -7.73
N GLU A 35 -13.98 -3.09 -8.85
CA GLU A 35 -13.31 -1.81 -8.83
C GLU A 35 -14.29 -0.78 -8.23
N ARG A 36 -13.96 -0.30 -7.03
CA ARG A 36 -14.81 0.64 -6.32
C ARG A 36 -14.39 2.06 -6.65
N SER A 37 -15.09 2.71 -7.56
CA SER A 37 -15.00 4.15 -7.73
C SER A 37 -15.73 4.83 -6.57
N LEU A 38 -15.03 5.73 -5.86
CA LEU A 38 -15.61 6.56 -4.81
C LEU A 38 -15.79 7.97 -5.36
N THR A 39 -17.03 8.44 -5.43
CA THR A 39 -17.28 9.85 -5.76
C THR A 39 -17.05 10.73 -4.54
N TRP A 40 -16.83 12.03 -4.77
CA TRP A 40 -16.72 13.00 -3.68
C TRP A 40 -17.97 13.00 -2.80
N ASN A 41 -19.15 12.82 -3.41
CA ASN A 41 -20.41 12.74 -2.70
C ASN A 41 -20.47 11.51 -1.77
N ASP A 42 -19.96 10.36 -2.21
CA ASP A 42 -19.90 9.16 -1.38
C ASP A 42 -19.03 9.39 -0.14
N ILE A 43 -17.90 10.07 -0.30
CA ILE A 43 -16.97 10.37 0.80
C ILE A 43 -17.64 11.26 1.84
N TRP A 44 -18.36 12.32 1.43
CA TRP A 44 -19.05 13.22 2.35
C TRP A 44 -20.12 12.53 3.20
N HIS A 45 -20.78 11.51 2.65
CA HIS A 45 -21.85 10.79 3.34
C HIS A 45 -21.36 9.51 4.05
N MET A 46 -20.07 9.19 3.97
CA MET A 46 -19.52 8.03 4.65
C MET A 46 -19.32 8.28 6.15
N ALA A 47 -19.60 7.25 6.95
CA ALA A 47 -19.26 7.27 8.37
C ALA A 47 -17.75 7.54 8.56
N PRO A 48 -17.34 8.44 9.47
CA PRO A 48 -15.93 8.82 9.64
C PRO A 48 -14.98 7.64 9.87
N LEU A 49 -15.41 6.64 10.65
CA LEU A 49 -14.63 5.43 10.90
C LEU A 49 -14.40 4.58 9.64
N ARG A 50 -15.37 4.57 8.72
CA ARG A 50 -15.27 3.84 7.45
C ARG A 50 -14.24 4.48 6.52
N ILE A 51 -14.24 5.81 6.44
CA ILE A 51 -13.25 6.59 5.66
C ILE A 51 -11.85 6.35 6.23
N SER A 52 -11.74 6.49 7.55
CA SER A 52 -10.52 6.24 8.31
C SER A 52 -9.95 4.83 8.07
N PHE A 53 -10.82 3.81 8.06
CA PHE A 53 -10.43 2.44 7.75
C PHE A 53 -9.94 2.31 6.31
N LEU A 54 -10.68 2.82 5.32
CA LEU A 54 -10.32 2.73 3.90
C LEU A 54 -8.98 3.40 3.61
N ILE A 55 -8.74 4.59 4.18
CA ILE A 55 -7.47 5.30 3.99
C ILE A 55 -6.32 4.48 4.59
N ARG A 56 -6.45 4.00 5.83
CA ARG A 56 -5.37 3.27 6.50
C ARG A 56 -5.14 1.87 5.94
N SER A 57 -6.18 1.18 5.45
CA SER A 57 -6.03 -0.15 4.84
C SER A 57 -5.28 -0.11 3.51
N VAL A 58 -5.23 1.05 2.85
CA VAL A 58 -4.53 1.21 1.57
C VAL A 58 -3.25 2.02 1.75
N TYR A 59 -3.35 3.25 2.22
CA TYR A 59 -2.23 4.19 2.25
C TYR A 59 -1.20 3.88 3.32
N ASP A 60 -1.58 3.37 4.49
CA ASP A 60 -0.59 3.02 5.54
C ASP A 60 0.12 1.69 5.26
N LEU A 61 -0.38 0.89 4.30
CA LEU A 61 0.22 -0.40 3.90
C LEU A 61 1.11 -0.32 2.66
N LEU A 62 0.95 0.72 1.84
CA LEU A 62 1.78 0.89 0.64
C LEU A 62 3.19 1.37 1.03
N PRO A 63 4.24 0.93 0.30
CA PRO A 63 5.62 1.34 0.57
C PRO A 63 5.90 2.79 0.09
N SER A 64 5.20 3.75 0.69
CA SER A 64 5.49 5.18 0.53
C SER A 64 6.75 5.55 1.33
N ASN A 65 7.46 6.63 0.97
CA ASN A 65 8.63 7.08 1.73
C ASN A 65 8.31 7.32 3.22
N ALA A 66 7.15 7.89 3.52
CA ALA A 66 6.70 8.11 4.89
C ALA A 66 6.49 6.80 5.65
N ASN A 67 5.88 5.80 5.00
CA ASN A 67 5.64 4.50 5.62
C ASN A 67 6.93 3.70 5.78
N LEU A 68 7.85 3.75 4.82
CA LEU A 68 9.14 3.08 4.91
C LEU A 68 9.95 3.57 6.12
N VAL A 69 9.87 4.86 6.43
CA VAL A 69 10.46 5.43 7.64
C VAL A 69 9.70 4.99 8.88
N ARG A 70 8.37 5.07 8.87
CA ARG A 70 7.52 4.59 9.97
C ARG A 70 7.77 3.12 10.30
N TRP A 71 8.09 2.30 9.31
CA TRP A 71 8.41 0.88 9.47
C TRP A 71 9.88 0.60 9.81
N GLY A 72 10.72 1.62 9.97
CA GLY A 72 12.14 1.47 10.26
C GLY A 72 12.95 0.85 9.11
N LYS A 73 12.45 0.94 7.87
CA LYS A 73 13.14 0.46 6.66
C LYS A 73 13.98 1.54 5.97
N LYS A 74 13.91 2.79 6.44
CA LYS A 74 14.65 3.94 5.91
C LYS A 74 14.86 4.98 7.01
N ASP A 75 16.02 5.61 7.03
CA ASP A 75 16.44 6.49 8.14
C ASP A 75 16.07 7.98 8.00
N ASP A 76 15.30 8.39 6.99
CA ASP A 76 14.87 9.80 6.84
C ASP A 76 13.60 9.98 5.98
N PRO A 77 12.53 10.62 6.49
CA PRO A 77 11.30 10.91 5.74
C PRO A 77 11.48 11.99 4.66
N HIS A 78 12.56 12.76 4.70
CA HIS A 78 12.81 13.87 3.79
C HIS A 78 13.86 13.58 2.70
N ALA A 79 14.49 12.39 2.69
CA ALA A 79 15.57 12.06 1.76
C ALA A 79 15.22 12.17 0.26
N HIS A 80 13.92 12.20 -0.11
CA HIS A 80 13.49 12.43 -1.50
C HIS A 80 12.94 13.83 -1.76
N CYS A 81 12.62 14.62 -0.72
CA CYS A 81 12.03 15.95 -0.86
C CYS A 81 13.09 17.06 -1.04
N ALA A 82 14.38 16.76 -0.82
CA ALA A 82 15.48 17.71 -1.05
C ALA A 82 15.72 18.08 -2.54
N LYS A 83 15.00 17.44 -3.49
CA LYS A 83 15.03 17.80 -4.92
C LYS A 83 13.84 18.64 -5.36
N ALA A 84 13.04 19.19 -4.44
CA ALA A 84 12.13 20.28 -4.78
C ALA A 84 12.97 21.49 -5.20
N GLY A 85 12.93 21.82 -6.50
CA GLY A 85 13.72 22.88 -7.09
C GLY A 85 13.63 24.17 -6.29
N LYS A 86 14.78 24.75 -5.96
CA LYS A 86 14.86 26.13 -5.48
C LYS A 86 14.20 27.00 -6.55
N LEU A 87 13.03 27.57 -6.25
CA LEU A 87 12.51 28.70 -7.01
C LEU A 87 13.50 29.85 -6.81
N GLN A 88 14.40 30.02 -7.77
CA GLN A 88 15.26 31.18 -7.85
C GLN A 88 14.34 32.36 -8.17
N SER A 89 14.10 33.22 -7.18
CA SER A 89 13.46 34.52 -7.38
C SER A 89 14.34 35.33 -8.32
N MET A 90 13.89 35.51 -9.57
CA MET A 90 14.39 36.57 -10.44
C MET A 90 13.68 37.85 -10.03
N TYR A 91 14.40 38.72 -9.32
CA TYR A 91 14.25 40.17 -9.45
C TYR A 91 15.28 40.65 -10.47
#